data_AF-A0A4R3X3B6-F1
#
_entry.id   AF-A0A4R3X3B6-F1
#
_cell.length_a   1.000
_cell.length_b   1.000
_cell.length_c   1.000
_cell.angle_alpha   90.00
_cell.angle_beta   90.00
_cell.angle_gamma   90.00
#
_symmetry.space_group_name_H-M   'P 1'
#
loop_
_entity.id
_entity.type
_entity.pdbx_description
1 polymer ?
#
loop_
_entity_poly.entity_id
_entity_poly.type
_entity_poly.pdbx_seq_one_letter_code
_entity_poly.pdbx_strand_id
1 'polypeptide(L)'
;MYCERQSAGAVVHLHPTHAVPISILDGLNPDDLLPPLMAYYVMRVGRLPLVAHFPRGEVALAKAVGLKARKSHAVLLANHGLVVAGKTLRQAQYATEEQEETPSCS
;
A
#
# COMPACT_ATOMS: atom_id res chain seq x y z
N MET A 1 4.70 0.30 10.01
CA MET A 1 3.24 0.39 10.19
C MET A 1 2.86 0.70 11.63
N TYR A 2 2.90 -0.26 12.56
CA TYR A 2 2.45 -0.04 13.96
C TYR A 2 3.13 1.14 14.68
N CYS A 3 4.46 1.26 14.62
CA CYS A 3 5.17 2.37 15.30
C CYS A 3 4.77 3.76 14.78
N GLU A 4 4.38 3.88 13.51
CA GLU A 4 4.09 5.15 12.85
C GLU A 4 2.57 5.44 12.79
N ARG A 5 1.73 4.42 13.04
CA ARG A 5 0.27 4.52 13.05
C ARG A 5 -0.28 3.88 14.31
N GLN A 6 -0.32 4.66 15.39
CA GLN A 6 -0.81 4.20 16.71
C GLN A 6 -2.26 3.71 16.68
N SER A 7 -3.07 4.15 15.71
CA SER A 7 -4.44 3.69 15.50
C SER A 7 -4.56 2.36 14.74
N ALA A 8 -3.45 1.80 14.24
CA ALA A 8 -3.45 0.52 13.55
C ALA A 8 -3.59 -0.63 14.56
N GLY A 9 -4.74 -1.30 14.54
CA GLY A 9 -5.00 -2.52 15.31
C GLY A 9 -4.69 -3.80 14.54
N ALA A 10 -4.48 -3.70 13.22
CA ALA A 10 -4.06 -4.81 12.37
C ALA A 10 -3.30 -4.33 11.13
N VAL A 11 -2.48 -5.22 10.56
CA VAL A 11 -1.77 -5.03 9.29
C VAL A 11 -1.95 -6.29 8.45
N VAL A 12 -2.32 -6.11 7.18
CA VAL A 12 -2.37 -7.15 6.16
C VAL A 12 -1.19 -6.93 5.21
N HIS A 13 -0.50 -8.00 4.87
CA HIS A 13 0.51 -8.01 3.82
C HIS A 13 0.23 -9.17 2.88
N LEU A 14 0.06 -8.86 1.59
CA LEU A 14 -0.21 -9.83 0.54
C LEU A 14 0.63 -9.51 -0.70
N HIS A 15 0.71 -10.47 -1.61
CA HIS A 15 1.29 -10.32 -2.96
C HIS A 15 0.14 -10.40 -3.98
N PRO A 16 -0.76 -9.39 -3.99
CA PRO A 16 -1.98 -9.44 -4.80
C PRO A 16 -1.66 -9.34 -6.30
N THR A 17 -2.47 -10.03 -7.11
CA THR A 17 -2.18 -10.31 -8.52
C THR A 17 -2.21 -9.06 -9.39
N HIS A 18 -3.17 -8.15 -9.14
CA HIS A 18 -3.36 -6.95 -9.96
C HIS A 18 -2.57 -5.76 -9.43
N ALA A 19 -2.37 -5.66 -8.11
CA ALA A 19 -1.64 -4.52 -7.56
C ALA A 19 -0.12 -4.59 -7.69
N VAL A 20 0.49 -5.78 -7.56
CA VAL A 20 1.96 -5.91 -7.65
C VAL A 20 2.50 -5.42 -9.01
N PRO A 21 1.87 -5.73 -10.15
CA PRO A 21 2.27 -5.18 -11.45
C PRO A 21 2.29 -3.65 -11.53
N ILE A 22 1.49 -2.92 -10.74
CA ILE A 22 1.53 -1.43 -10.71
C ILE A 22 2.91 -0.96 -10.24
N SER A 23 3.58 -1.74 -9.40
CA SER A 23 4.87 -1.41 -8.81
C SER A 23 6.05 -1.43 -9.80
N ILE A 24 5.81 -1.91 -11.04
CA ILE A 24 6.81 -1.97 -12.11
C ILE A 24 6.48 -1.05 -13.29
N LEU A 25 5.41 -0.26 -13.20
CA LEU A 25 5.04 0.70 -14.24
C LEU A 25 5.92 1.96 -14.14
N ASP A 26 6.48 2.37 -15.27
CA ASP A 26 7.24 3.61 -15.39
C ASP A 26 6.30 4.83 -15.51
N GLY A 27 6.83 6.01 -15.17
CA GLY A 27 6.10 7.28 -15.33
C GLY A 27 5.03 7.58 -14.28
N LEU A 28 4.83 6.70 -13.29
CA LEU A 28 3.92 6.94 -12.18
C LEU A 28 4.54 7.84 -11.11
N ASN A 29 3.68 8.57 -10.38
CA ASN A 29 4.09 9.31 -9.21
C ASN A 29 4.34 8.33 -8.03
N PRO A 30 5.59 8.15 -7.56
CA PRO A 30 5.90 7.18 -6.50
C PRO A 30 5.30 7.58 -5.14
N ASP A 31 4.80 8.80 -5.05
CA ASP A 31 4.19 9.33 -3.87
C ASP A 31 2.67 9.09 -3.85
N ASP A 32 2.05 8.83 -5.00
CA ASP A 32 0.65 8.42 -5.13
C ASP A 32 0.43 7.76 -6.50
N LEU A 33 0.46 6.42 -6.53
CA LEU A 33 0.57 5.66 -7.77
C LEU A 33 -0.68 5.70 -8.63
N LEU A 34 -1.86 5.81 -8.02
CA LEU A 34 -3.15 5.78 -8.71
C LEU A 34 -3.92 7.07 -8.42
N PRO A 35 -4.59 7.64 -9.44
CA PRO A 35 -5.51 8.74 -9.22
C PRO A 35 -6.76 8.25 -8.45
N PRO A 36 -7.63 9.15 -7.99
CA PRO A 36 -8.92 8.78 -7.39
C PRO A 36 -9.85 8.17 -8.46
N LEU A 37 -9.67 6.88 -8.75
CA LEU A 37 -10.37 6.17 -9.82
C LEU A 37 -11.85 5.91 -9.49
N MET A 38 -12.14 5.61 -8.21
CA MET A 38 -13.48 5.27 -7.71
C MET A 38 -13.70 5.82 -6.30
N ALA A 39 -14.95 6.02 -5.91
CA ALA A 39 -15.30 6.57 -4.61
C ALA A 39 -14.79 5.69 -3.44
N TYR A 40 -14.97 4.37 -3.54
CA TYR A 40 -14.54 3.46 -2.48
C TYR A 40 -13.01 3.34 -2.39
N TYR A 41 -12.28 3.43 -3.50
CA TYR A 41 -10.83 3.58 -3.48
C TYR A 41 -10.39 4.78 -2.64
N VAL A 42 -10.98 5.96 -2.86
CA VAL A 42 -10.67 7.16 -2.08
C VAL A 42 -11.00 6.97 -0.60
N MET A 43 -12.13 6.34 -0.29
CA MET A 43 -12.59 6.16 1.08
C MET A 43 -11.80 5.09 1.87
N ARG A 44 -11.38 4.01 1.21
CA ARG A 44 -10.80 2.83 1.85
C ARG A 44 -9.30 2.69 1.66
N VAL A 45 -8.75 3.19 0.55
CA VAL A 45 -7.31 3.13 0.22
C VAL A 45 -6.70 4.52 0.38
N GLY A 46 -7.34 5.53 -0.21
CA GLY A 46 -6.86 6.90 -0.25
C GLY A 46 -5.62 7.02 -1.13
N ARG A 47 -4.45 7.18 -0.49
CA ARG A 47 -3.18 7.45 -1.17
C ARG A 47 -2.34 6.17 -1.22
N LEU A 48 -1.78 5.81 -2.37
CA LEU A 48 -0.97 4.59 -2.51
C LEU A 48 0.48 4.92 -2.90
N PRO A 49 1.35 5.26 -1.93
CA PRO A 49 2.76 5.48 -2.19
C PRO A 49 3.52 4.17 -2.48
N LEU A 50 4.55 4.29 -3.32
CA LEU A 50 5.53 3.25 -3.61
C LEU A 50 6.73 3.35 -2.68
N VAL A 51 7.17 2.21 -2.17
CA VAL A 51 8.49 2.02 -1.57
C VAL A 51 9.38 1.33 -2.60
N ALA A 52 10.56 1.90 -2.84
CA ALA A 52 11.55 1.34 -3.75
C ALA A 52 11.95 -0.09 -3.35
N HIS A 53 12.57 -0.82 -4.27
CA HIS A 53 12.97 -2.20 -4.01
C HIS A 53 14.14 -2.24 -2.99
N PHE A 54 14.04 -3.16 -2.03
CA PHE A 54 15.10 -3.45 -1.07
C PHE A 54 15.30 -4.97 -1.00
N PRO A 55 16.54 -5.45 -0.77
CA PRO A 55 16.80 -6.84 -0.44
C PRO A 55 15.98 -7.33 0.77
N ARG A 56 15.63 -8.62 0.76
CA ARG A 56 14.80 -9.22 1.82
C ARG A 56 15.52 -9.15 3.17
N GLY A 57 14.78 -8.72 4.20
CA GLY A 57 15.28 -8.66 5.58
C GLY A 57 16.07 -7.39 5.93
N GLU A 58 16.22 -6.44 5.00
CA GLU A 58 16.90 -5.18 5.33
C GLU A 58 16.07 -4.28 6.24
N VAL A 59 16.73 -3.75 7.27
CA VAL A 59 16.17 -2.71 8.15
C VAL A 59 15.80 -1.44 7.36
N ALA A 60 16.48 -1.19 6.24
CA ALA A 60 16.19 -0.08 5.35
C ALA A 60 14.76 -0.15 4.78
N LEU A 61 14.26 -1.34 4.43
CA LEU A 61 12.88 -1.53 3.98
C LEU A 61 11.87 -1.11 5.06
N ALA A 62 12.07 -1.58 6.30
CA ALA A 62 11.19 -1.25 7.40
C ALA A 62 11.15 0.27 7.68
N LYS A 63 12.31 0.95 7.59
CA LYS A 63 12.41 2.40 7.70
C LYS A 63 11.67 3.11 6.57
N ALA A 64 11.85 2.68 5.32
CA ALA A 64 11.18 3.27 4.16
C ALA A 64 9.65 3.11 4.24
N VAL A 65 9.17 1.92 4.62
CA VAL A 65 7.75 1.68 4.91
C VAL A 65 7.26 2.58 6.04
N GLY A 66 8.04 2.73 7.11
CA GLY A 66 7.72 3.63 8.22
C GLY A 66 7.49 5.07 7.78
N LEU A 67 8.38 5.61 6.94
CA LEU A 67 8.26 6.98 6.42
C LEU A 67 6.96 7.19 5.62
N LYS A 68 6.60 6.23 4.75
CA LYS A 68 5.33 6.31 3.99
C LYS A 68 4.11 6.10 4.89
N ALA A 69 4.22 5.24 5.90
CA ALA A 69 3.13 4.93 6.84
C ALA A 69 2.64 6.14 7.66
N ARG A 70 3.46 7.17 7.82
CA ARG A 70 3.07 8.44 8.45
C ARG A 70 1.91 9.13 7.74
N LYS A 71 1.86 9.02 6.41
CA LYS A 71 0.89 9.73 5.56
C LYS A 71 -0.12 8.83 4.89
N SER A 72 0.17 7.54 4.73
CA SER A 72 -0.78 6.55 4.21
C SER A 72 -0.87 5.32 5.09
N HIS A 73 -2.03 4.65 5.10
CA HIS A 73 -2.17 3.34 5.71
C HIS A 73 -1.97 2.19 4.71
N ALA A 74 -1.85 2.47 3.41
CA ALA A 74 -1.58 1.50 2.37
C ALA A 74 -0.26 1.85 1.69
N VAL A 75 0.59 0.86 1.43
CA VAL A 75 1.90 1.06 0.82
C VAL A 75 2.17 -0.08 -0.15
N LEU A 76 2.54 0.24 -1.38
CA LEU A 76 3.01 -0.75 -2.34
C LEU A 76 4.54 -0.85 -2.28
N LEU A 77 5.06 -2.06 -2.31
CA LEU A 77 6.48 -2.37 -2.27
C LEU A 77 6.91 -2.83 -3.67
N ALA A 78 7.87 -2.13 -4.27
CA ALA A 78 8.37 -2.44 -5.62
C ALA A 78 8.83 -3.89 -5.75
N ASN A 79 8.28 -4.59 -6.74
CA ASN A 79 8.56 -6.01 -7.03
C ASN A 79 8.28 -6.95 -5.85
N HIS A 80 7.35 -6.60 -4.95
CA HIS A 80 7.15 -7.37 -3.73
C HIS A 80 5.68 -7.54 -3.35
N GLY A 81 4.97 -6.48 -2.97
CA GLY A 81 3.64 -6.68 -2.39
C GLY A 81 3.00 -5.43 -1.83
N LEU A 82 1.78 -5.59 -1.33
CA LEU A 82 1.00 -4.54 -0.70
C LEU A 82 1.02 -4.72 0.83
N VAL A 83 1.12 -3.61 1.56
CA VAL A 83 0.99 -3.58 3.03
C VAL A 83 -0.10 -2.58 3.39
N VAL A 84 -1.16 -3.03 4.09
CA VAL A 84 -2.29 -2.20 4.48
C VAL A 84 -2.55 -2.29 5.98
N ALA A 85 -2.69 -1.16 6.65
CA ALA A 85 -3.04 -1.06 8.07
C ALA A 85 -4.49 -0.61 8.26
N GLY A 86 -5.17 -1.17 9.27
CA GLY A 86 -6.53 -0.80 9.66
C GLY A 86 -6.70 -0.80 11.17
N LYS A 87 -7.79 -0.22 11.69
CA LYS A 87 -8.08 -0.28 13.14
C LYS A 87 -8.46 -1.70 13.58
N THR A 88 -8.98 -2.49 12.64
CA THR A 88 -9.28 -3.92 12.82
C THR A 88 -8.77 -4.71 11.61
N LEU A 89 -8.60 -6.02 11.77
CA LEU A 89 -8.22 -6.90 10.66
C LEU A 89 -9.19 -6.79 9.49
N ARG A 90 -10.50 -6.75 9.78
CA ARG A 90 -11.55 -6.59 8.77
C ARG A 90 -11.39 -5.31 7.94
N GLN A 91 -11.05 -4.18 8.59
CA GLN A 91 -10.82 -2.92 7.87
C GLN A 91 -9.57 -2.98 6.98
N ALA A 92 -8.48 -3.57 7.48
CA ALA A 92 -7.26 -3.75 6.69
C ALA A 92 -7.50 -4.68 5.49
N GLN A 93 -8.28 -5.76 5.69
CA GLN A 93 -8.69 -6.68 4.64
C GLN A 93 -9.53 -5.97 3.57
N TYR A 94 -10.59 -5.26 3.95
CA TYR A 94 -11.47 -4.56 3.00
C TYR A 94 -10.76 -3.48 2.19
N ALA A 95 -9.78 -2.79 2.77
CA ALA A 95 -8.95 -1.85 2.03
C ALA A 95 -7.97 -2.55 1.08
N THR A 96 -7.50 -3.75 1.44
CA THR A 96 -6.67 -4.58 0.56
C THR A 96 -7.47 -5.10 -0.63
N GLU A 97 -8.67 -5.62 -0.39
CA GLU A 97 -9.60 -6.08 -1.43
C GLU A 97 -9.98 -4.94 -2.37
N GLU A 98 -10.36 -3.77 -1.83
CA GLU A 98 -10.69 -2.59 -2.64
C GLU A 98 -9.51 -2.17 -3.54
N GLN A 99 -8.28 -2.19 -3.00
CA GLN A 99 -7.12 -1.85 -3.80
C GLN A 99 -6.92 -2.87 -4.93
N GLU A 100 -7.03 -4.16 -4.65
CA GLU A 100 -6.85 -5.22 -5.64
C GLU A 100 -7.96 -5.25 -6.72
N GLU A 101 -9.19 -4.89 -6.35
CA GLU A 101 -10.32 -4.74 -7.27
C GLU A 101 -10.23 -3.46 -8.11
N THR A 102 -9.46 -2.47 -7.66
CA THR A 102 -9.29 -1.20 -8.39
C THR A 102 -8.52 -1.46 -9.68
N PRO A 103 -9.12 -1.21 -10.86
CA PRO A 103 -8.46 -1.45 -12.12
C PRO A 103 -7.26 -0.51 -12.27
N SER A 104 -6.07 -1.07 -12.49
CA SER A 104 -4.96 -0.32 -13.05
C SER A 104 -5.19 -0.17 -14.55
N CYS A 105 -5.79 0.93 -15.00
CA CYS A 105 -5.92 1.19 -16.43
C CYS A 105 -4.54 1.18 -17.10
N SER A 106 -4.38 0.29 -18.08
CA SER A 106 -3.29 0.26 -19.06
C SER A 106 -3.43 1.38 -20.08
#